data_AF-A0A353PKQ8-F1
#
_entry.id   AF-A0A353PKQ8-F1
#
_cell.length_a   1.000
_cell.length_b   1.000
_cell.length_c   1.000
_cell.angle_alpha   90.00
_cell.angle_beta   90.00
_cell.angle_gamma   90.00
#
_symmetry.space_group_name_H-M   'P 1'
#
loop_
_entity.id
_entity.type
_entity.pdbx_description
1 polymer ?
#
loop_
_entity_poly.entity_id
_entity_poly.type
_entity_poly.pdbx_seq_one_letter_code
_entity_poly.pdbx_strand_id
1 'polypeptide(L)' 'VTKVDPVVAKYLGYALIPQAGVAIGLSLIATQVLNVEMGSQIRAIILAGTLIYELIGPVITKVALKKAGEISLTA' A
#
# COMPACT_ATOMS: atom_id res chain seq x y z
N VAL A 1 -10.37 -17.04 -15.86
CA VAL A 1 -8.94 -16.87 -15.50
C VAL A 1 -8.32 -15.94 -16.53
N THR A 2 -7.92 -14.74 -16.12
CA THR A 2 -7.41 -13.69 -17.02
C THR A 2 -6.05 -14.08 -17.63
N LYS A 3 -5.85 -13.82 -18.93
CA LYS A 3 -4.59 -14.03 -19.65
C LYS A 3 -3.55 -12.95 -19.30
N VAL A 4 -3.14 -12.85 -18.04
CA VAL A 4 -2.07 -11.93 -17.64
C VAL A 4 -0.72 -12.64 -17.65
N ASP A 5 0.34 -11.91 -17.95
CA ASP A 5 1.72 -12.43 -17.89
C ASP A 5 2.01 -13.07 -16.51
N PRO A 6 2.58 -14.29 -16.47
CA PRO A 6 2.89 -14.98 -15.21
C PRO A 6 3.75 -14.16 -14.23
N VAL A 7 4.64 -13.31 -14.73
CA VAL A 7 5.50 -12.43 -13.92
C VAL A 7 4.64 -11.37 -13.23
N VAL A 8 3.73 -10.74 -13.97
CA VAL A 8 2.79 -9.74 -13.44
C VAL A 8 1.87 -10.38 -12.40
N ALA A 9 1.29 -11.55 -12.69
CA ALA A 9 0.46 -12.28 -11.75
C ALA A 9 1.17 -12.57 -10.42
N LYS A 10 2.47 -12.84 -10.48
CA LYS A 10 3.29 -13.21 -9.31
C LYS A 10 3.73 -12.00 -8.47
N TYR A 11 4.08 -10.87 -9.09
CA TYR A 11 4.77 -9.78 -8.40
C TYR A 11 3.95 -8.49 -8.21
N LEU A 12 2.88 -8.28 -8.98
CA LEU A 12 2.11 -7.03 -8.92
C LEU A 12 1.56 -6.74 -7.51
N GLY A 13 1.01 -7.75 -6.83
CA GLY A 13 0.46 -7.55 -5.48
C GLY A 13 1.48 -7.04 -4.46
N TYR A 14 2.72 -7.51 -4.53
CA TYR A 14 3.81 -7.04 -3.66
C TYR A 14 4.22 -5.60 -3.97
N ALA A 15 4.18 -5.20 -5.24
CA ALA A 15 4.48 -3.83 -5.66
C ALA A 15 3.39 -2.83 -5.23
N LEU A 16 2.17 -3.31 -4.95
CA LEU A 16 1.02 -2.53 -4.52
C LEU A 16 0.86 -2.43 -2.99
N ILE A 17 1.83 -2.89 -2.20
CA ILE A 17 1.75 -2.78 -0.73
C ILE A 17 1.76 -1.32 -0.23
N PRO A 18 2.58 -0.39 -0.79
CA PRO A 18 2.47 1.02 -0.44
C PRO A 18 1.08 1.56 -0.80
N GLN A 19 0.29 1.92 0.20
CA GLN A 19 -1.09 2.38 0.05
C GLN A 19 -1.39 3.47 1.08
N ALA A 20 -1.79 4.64 0.60
CA ALA A 20 -2.08 5.79 1.45
C ALA A 20 -3.40 6.49 1.09
N GLY A 21 -3.61 6.82 -0.18
CA GLY A 21 -4.65 7.76 -0.60
C GLY A 21 -6.06 7.41 -0.15
N VAL A 22 -6.57 6.23 -0.54
CA VAL A 22 -7.96 5.83 -0.25
C VAL A 22 -8.20 5.68 1.25
N ALA A 23 -7.29 5.01 1.96
CA ALA A 23 -7.42 4.77 3.39
C ALA A 23 -7.43 6.09 4.19
N ILE A 24 -6.49 6.99 3.92
CA ILE A 24 -6.43 8.31 4.56
C ILE A 24 -7.71 9.11 4.27
N GLY A 25 -8.15 9.15 3.01
CA GLY A 25 -9.38 9.85 2.61
C GLY A 25 -10.63 9.34 3.33
N LEU A 26 -10.82 8.02 3.40
CA LEU A 26 -11.93 7.42 4.14
C LEU A 26 -11.83 7.69 5.66
N SER A 27 -10.63 7.72 6.21
CA SER A 27 -10.43 8.05 7.63
C SER A 27 -10.81 9.50 7.95
N LEU A 28 -10.62 10.44 7.02
CA LEU A 28 -11.09 11.82 7.16
C LEU A 28 -12.61 11.89 7.15
N ILE A 29 -13.26 11.17 6.24
CA ILE A 29 -14.73 11.08 6.21
C ILE A 29 -15.26 10.48 7.51
N ALA A 30 -14.60 9.47 8.07
CA ALA A 30 -14.96 8.88 9.36
C ALA A 30 -15.00 9.92 10.50
N THR A 31 -14.11 10.93 10.48
CA THR A 31 -14.14 12.03 11.46
C THR A 31 -15.33 12.97 11.32
N GLN A 32 -16.02 12.94 10.18
CA GLN A 32 -17.16 13.81 9.88
C GLN A 32 -18.50 13.10 10.09
N VAL A 33 -18.57 11.79 9.82
CA VAL A 33 -19.83 11.01 9.82
C VAL A 33 -20.03 10.19 11.08
N LEU A 34 -18.97 9.88 11.84
CA LEU A 34 -19.04 9.14 13.09
C LEU A 34 -18.94 10.09 14.28
N ASN A 35 -19.18 9.57 15.49
CA ASN A 35 -18.87 10.33 16.70
C ASN A 35 -17.36 10.68 16.75
N VAL A 36 -17.05 11.78 17.44
CA VAL A 36 -15.72 12.38 17.45
C VAL A 36 -14.65 11.40 17.95
N GLU A 37 -14.97 10.61 18.98
CA GLU A 37 -14.05 9.66 19.59
C GLU A 37 -13.67 8.55 18.59
N MET A 38 -14.64 7.87 17.99
CA MET A 38 -14.41 6.80 17.01
C MET A 38 -13.71 7.31 15.76
N GLY A 39 -14.13 8.46 15.24
CA GLY A 39 -13.51 9.06 14.05
C GLY A 39 -12.03 9.36 14.28
N SER A 40 -11.69 9.94 15.44
CA SER A 40 -10.31 10.23 15.80
C SER A 40 -9.46 8.97 15.98
N GLN A 41 -10.01 7.92 16.59
CA GLN A 41 -9.34 6.63 16.77
C GLN A 41 -9.08 5.94 15.43
N ILE A 42 -10.08 5.87 14.54
CA ILE A 42 -9.93 5.30 13.19
C ILE A 42 -8.84 6.04 12.43
N ARG A 43 -8.87 7.38 12.44
CA ARG A 43 -7.86 8.20 11.78
C ARG A 43 -6.46 7.92 12.32
N ALA A 44 -6.30 7.82 13.64
CA ALA A 44 -5.00 7.50 14.24
C ALA A 44 -4.48 6.12 13.81
N ILE A 45 -5.34 5.09 13.81
CA ILE A 45 -4.98 3.72 13.40
C ILE A 45 -4.58 3.69 11.93
N ILE A 46 -5.36 4.33 11.05
CA ILE A 46 -5.09 4.36 9.62
C ILE A 46 -3.78 5.08 9.33
N LEU A 47 -3.54 6.25 9.93
CA LEU A 47 -2.29 7.00 9.73
C LEU A 47 -1.06 6.21 10.24
N ALA A 48 -1.18 5.54 11.38
CA ALA A 48 -0.12 4.69 11.92
C ALA A 48 0.16 3.48 11.00
N GLY A 49 -0.89 2.83 10.48
CA GLY A 49 -0.77 1.74 9.52
C GLY A 49 -0.13 2.19 8.20
N THR A 50 -0.56 3.35 7.66
CA THR A 50 0.05 3.93 6.47
C THR A 50 1.53 4.23 6.68
N LEU A 51 1.92 4.76 7.84
CA LEU A 51 3.35 4.96 8.16
C LEU A 51 4.14 3.65 8.06
N ILE A 52 3.63 2.56 8.64
CA ILE A 52 4.29 1.25 8.57
C ILE A 52 4.41 0.76 7.12
N TYR A 53 3.34 0.89 6.33
CA TYR A 53 3.33 0.48 4.92
C TYR A 53 4.21 1.34 4.03
N GLU A 54 4.34 2.63 4.29
CA GLU A 54 5.24 3.51 3.53
C GLU A 54 6.71 3.31 3.91
N LEU A 55 7.02 2.82 5.12
CA LEU A 55 8.39 2.47 5.50
C LEU A 55 8.82 1.12 4.92
N ILE A 56 7.94 0.11 4.96
CA ILE A 56 8.27 -1.26 4.56
C ILE A 56 7.96 -1.50 3.07
N GLY A 57 6.89 -0.90 2.56
CA GLY A 57 6.37 -1.08 1.21
C GLY A 57 7.41 -0.82 0.12
N PRO A 58 8.18 0.29 0.14
CA PRO A 58 9.21 0.54 -0.86
C PRO A 58 10.30 -0.55 -0.91
N VAL A 59 10.64 -1.14 0.24
CA VAL A 59 11.59 -2.26 0.31
C VAL A 59 11.01 -3.48 -0.39
N ILE A 60 9.75 -3.81 -0.11
CA ILE A 60 9.07 -4.95 -0.74
C ILE A 60 8.90 -4.71 -2.25
N THR A 61 8.45 -3.51 -2.65
CA THR A 61 8.31 -3.13 -4.06
C THR A 61 9.65 -3.25 -4.79
N LYS A 62 10.76 -2.78 -4.20
CA LYS A 62 12.09 -2.92 -4.78
C LYS A 62 12.48 -4.40 -4.98
N VAL A 63 12.21 -5.26 -4.00
CA VAL A 63 12.48 -6.69 -4.11
C VAL A 63 11.59 -7.35 -5.17
N ALA A 64 10.31 -6.99 -5.22
CA ALA A 64 9.36 -7.50 -6.21
C ALA A 64 9.78 -7.13 -7.63
N LEU A 65 10.11 -5.87 -7.88
CA LEU A 65 10.58 -5.38 -9.18
C LEU A 65 11.90 -6.02 -9.61
N LYS A 66 12.85 -6.20 -8.67
CA LYS A 66 14.08 -6.96 -8.95
C LYS A 66 13.80 -8.42 -9.34
N LYS A 67 12.88 -9.09 -8.63
CA LYS A 67 12.51 -10.48 -8.92
C LYS A 67 11.64 -10.63 -10.18
N ALA A 68 10.97 -9.57 -10.59
CA ALA A 68 10.24 -9.48 -11.85
C ALA A 68 11.17 -9.25 -13.05
N GLY A 69 12.43 -8.86 -12.83
CA GLY A 69 13.37 -8.50 -13.89
C GLY A 69 13.23 -7.06 -14.39
N GLU A 70 12.38 -6.25 -13.76
CA GLU A 70 12.11 -4.85 -14.14
C GLU A 70 13.19 -3.87 -13.68
N ILE A 71 14.05 -4.28 -12.73
CA ILE A 71 15.22 -3.51 -12.29
C ILE A 71 16.48 -4.26 -12.71
N SER A 72 17.10 -3.80 -13.80
CA SER A 72 18.42 -4.25 -14.23
C SER A 72 19.51 -3.64 -13.35
N LEU A 73 20.32 -4.50 -12.70
CA LEU A 73 21.58 -4.08 -12.09
C LEU A 73 22.67 -4.08 -13.17
N THR A 74 22.56 -3.20 -14.16
CA THR A 74 23.70 -2.85 -15.00
C THR A 74 24.54 -1.84 -14.23
N ALA A 75 25.71 -2.29 -13.76
CA ALA A 75 26.84 -1.41 -13.53
C ALA A 75 27.48 -1.05 -14.87
#